data_AF-A0A4Q4D120-F1
#
_entry.id   AF-A0A4Q4D120-F1
#
_cell.length_a   1.000
_cell.length_b   1.000
_cell.length_c   1.000
_cell.angle_alpha   90.00
_cell.angle_beta   90.00
_cell.angle_gamma   90.00
#
_symmetry.space_group_name_H-M   'P 1'
#
loop_
_entity.id
_entity.type
_entity.pdbx_description
1 polymer ?
#
loop_
_entity_poly.entity_id
_entity_poly.type
_entity_poly.pdbx_seq_one_letter_code
_entity_poly.pdbx_strand_id
1 'polypeptide(L)'
;DVTVLQVRNAGGTVTSSTSWTTTSVKEVDLTDDLVVPAGVTLRIGPDVTVNTQGHDVVVRGRLVAGQGGSTVFQSTSGAREKGQWQGIQVLSGGTADLGSSLLQDAVVALDVDASSSAVWHGTVRSSAAGLNADGFTDARDVDWGSSSGPSPYGTGASTQGAEAQVVPWAGYAVPPTRTAVSQPTAPCRDIVLLAARGSREGPQGDGTYESDPYSGMGAIGYYAGAGALQTVLLQHPSTTWDMRAIRYPASLYPGFTSGVTWPEYVNSLVQGALGVRTAIRALEADCPSSKVLLIGASQGAGVVRLGIAGLTSAERESILAVGLVGDPLRTAGGAELLWQSADTPAPATTLQRSGLLSADVLEEGASNEIPADVVSRTVSLCRSDDLVCAPGPGATVEGHVAYSSDDITGLARWLGAEALAGLG
;
A
#
# COMPACT_ATOMS: atom_id res chain seq x y z
N ASP A 1 -10.72 35.92 -35.98
CA ASP A 1 -11.72 35.63 -34.94
C ASP A 1 -11.05 35.42 -33.59
N VAL A 2 -11.19 36.41 -32.71
CA VAL A 2 -10.80 36.26 -31.30
C VAL A 2 -11.96 35.56 -30.63
N THR A 3 -11.85 34.24 -30.44
CA THR A 3 -12.80 33.50 -29.62
C THR A 3 -12.72 34.08 -28.21
N VAL A 4 -13.71 34.88 -27.81
CA VAL A 4 -13.83 35.37 -26.44
C VAL A 4 -14.00 34.14 -25.55
N LEU A 5 -12.96 33.82 -24.78
CA LEU A 5 -12.98 32.74 -23.81
C LEU A 5 -14.06 33.09 -22.78
N GLN A 6 -15.10 32.25 -22.68
CA GLN A 6 -16.23 32.55 -21.79
C GLN A 6 -15.85 32.25 -20.33
N VAL A 7 -16.09 33.25 -19.47
CA VAL A 7 -16.20 33.09 -18.02
C VAL A 7 -17.63 32.65 -17.73
N ARG A 8 -17.79 31.58 -16.95
CA ARG A 8 -19.09 31.07 -16.52
C ARG A 8 -19.26 31.31 -15.03
N ASN A 9 -20.38 31.88 -14.62
CA ASN A 9 -20.80 31.85 -13.22
C ASN A 9 -21.48 30.50 -12.93
N ALA A 10 -21.08 29.86 -11.83
CA ALA A 10 -21.69 28.62 -11.32
C ALA A 10 -21.91 28.73 -9.81
N GLY A 11 -22.73 27.84 -9.25
CA GLY A 11 -23.07 27.82 -7.83
C GLY A 11 -24.34 27.01 -7.60
N GLY A 12 -24.57 26.61 -6.36
CA GLY A 12 -25.69 25.78 -5.97
C GLY A 12 -25.55 24.32 -6.41
N THR A 13 -26.68 23.62 -6.51
CA THR A 13 -26.71 22.19 -6.82
C THR A 13 -26.71 21.92 -8.32
N VAL A 14 -25.78 21.08 -8.80
CA VAL A 14 -25.78 20.56 -10.17
C VAL A 14 -26.96 19.61 -10.34
N THR A 15 -27.94 19.98 -11.16
CA THR A 15 -29.22 19.25 -11.31
C THR A 15 -29.16 18.09 -12.30
N SER A 16 -28.17 18.06 -13.19
CA SER A 16 -27.95 16.99 -14.15
C SER A 16 -26.48 16.85 -14.50
N SER A 17 -26.04 15.64 -14.84
CA SER A 17 -24.65 15.40 -15.24
C SER A 17 -24.23 16.32 -16.38
N THR A 18 -23.10 17.00 -16.22
CA THR A 18 -22.65 18.07 -17.13
C THR A 18 -21.13 18.06 -17.25
N SER A 19 -20.64 18.69 -18.32
CA SER A 19 -19.21 18.89 -18.56
C SER A 19 -18.88 20.37 -18.74
N TRP A 20 -17.76 20.83 -18.19
CA TRP A 20 -17.14 22.12 -18.45
C TRP A 20 -15.82 21.85 -19.16
N THR A 21 -15.70 22.24 -20.43
CA THR A 21 -14.49 22.04 -21.25
C THR A 21 -14.00 23.38 -21.77
N THR A 22 -12.72 23.52 -22.13
CA THR A 22 -12.17 24.76 -22.70
C THR A 22 -12.85 25.23 -23.98
N THR A 23 -13.48 24.31 -24.72
CA THR A 23 -14.35 24.64 -25.86
C THR A 23 -15.65 25.35 -25.46
N SER A 24 -16.07 25.21 -24.20
CA SER A 24 -17.30 25.78 -23.64
C SER A 24 -17.04 26.90 -22.63
N VAL A 25 -16.01 26.77 -21.79
CA VAL A 25 -15.69 27.64 -20.66
C VAL A 25 -14.20 27.50 -20.35
N LYS A 26 -13.50 28.62 -20.17
CA LYS A 26 -12.10 28.58 -19.67
C LYS A 26 -12.02 28.82 -18.17
N GLU A 27 -12.88 29.68 -17.66
CA GLU A 27 -12.90 30.07 -16.26
C GLU A 27 -14.32 29.93 -15.71
N VAL A 28 -14.44 29.31 -14.54
CA VAL A 28 -15.70 29.15 -13.81
C VAL A 28 -15.58 29.90 -12.50
N ASP A 29 -16.37 30.95 -12.35
CA ASP A 29 -16.49 31.72 -11.11
C ASP A 29 -17.62 31.13 -10.27
N LEU A 30 -17.28 30.63 -9.09
CA LEU A 30 -18.29 30.21 -8.11
C LEU A 30 -18.89 31.44 -7.44
N THR A 31 -20.21 31.50 -7.47
CA THR A 31 -21.04 32.56 -6.87
C THR A 31 -21.78 32.09 -5.62
N ASP A 32 -21.73 30.79 -5.36
CA ASP A 32 -22.24 30.07 -4.19
C ASP A 32 -21.52 28.71 -4.13
N ASP A 33 -21.71 27.95 -3.05
CA ASP A 33 -21.18 26.59 -2.91
C ASP A 33 -21.65 25.71 -4.06
N LEU A 34 -20.71 24.98 -4.67
CA LEU A 34 -20.99 24.06 -5.76
C LEU A 34 -21.25 22.66 -5.20
N VAL A 35 -22.48 22.18 -5.33
CA VAL A 35 -22.87 20.85 -4.85
C VAL A 35 -23.09 19.89 -6.03
N VAL A 36 -22.33 18.80 -6.08
CA VAL A 36 -22.55 17.67 -6.99
C VAL A 36 -23.33 16.60 -6.22
N PRO A 37 -24.66 16.46 -6.40
CA PRO A 37 -25.48 15.54 -5.61
C PRO A 37 -25.29 14.08 -6.04
N ALA A 38 -25.75 13.15 -5.19
CA ALA A 38 -25.74 11.73 -5.50
C ALA A 38 -26.40 11.43 -6.86
N GLY A 39 -25.80 10.51 -7.63
CA GLY A 39 -26.26 10.14 -8.98
C GLY A 39 -25.90 11.13 -10.09
N VAL A 40 -25.34 12.30 -9.78
CA VAL A 40 -24.89 13.30 -10.75
C VAL A 40 -23.37 13.24 -10.94
N THR A 41 -22.92 13.40 -12.19
CA THR A 41 -21.49 13.55 -12.52
C THR A 41 -21.18 14.95 -13.05
N LEU A 42 -20.27 15.65 -12.41
CA LEU A 42 -19.66 16.86 -12.94
C LEU A 42 -18.29 16.53 -13.53
N ARG A 43 -18.09 16.86 -14.82
CA ARG A 43 -16.80 16.72 -15.50
C ARG A 43 -16.20 18.08 -15.76
N ILE A 44 -14.95 18.27 -15.40
CA ILE A 44 -14.19 19.49 -15.65
C ILE A 44 -12.99 19.09 -16.50
N GLY A 45 -12.93 19.66 -17.70
CA GLY A 45 -11.90 19.37 -18.68
C GLY A 45 -10.55 19.94 -18.27
N PRO A 46 -9.48 19.53 -18.98
CA PRO A 46 -8.17 20.09 -18.79
C PRO A 46 -8.17 21.60 -19.11
N ASP A 47 -7.27 22.34 -18.45
CA ASP A 47 -7.04 23.77 -18.59
C ASP A 47 -8.23 24.68 -18.23
N VAL A 48 -9.24 24.13 -17.55
CA VAL A 48 -10.31 24.92 -16.92
C VAL A 48 -9.84 25.37 -15.53
N THR A 49 -10.07 26.65 -15.23
CA THR A 49 -9.85 27.22 -13.90
C THR A 49 -11.19 27.39 -13.19
N VAL A 50 -11.31 26.83 -11.99
CA VAL A 50 -12.42 27.04 -11.06
C VAL A 50 -11.98 28.03 -9.99
N ASN A 51 -12.54 29.22 -10.05
CA ASN A 51 -12.35 30.34 -9.16
C ASN A 51 -13.39 30.27 -8.04
N THR A 52 -12.97 29.92 -6.83
CA THR A 52 -13.91 29.55 -5.75
C THR A 52 -14.51 30.75 -5.03
N GLN A 53 -13.83 31.90 -5.01
CA GLN A 53 -14.29 33.11 -4.31
C GLN A 53 -14.67 32.89 -2.82
N GLY A 54 -14.10 31.86 -2.18
CA GLY A 54 -14.42 31.47 -0.80
C GLY A 54 -15.50 30.41 -0.67
N HIS A 55 -16.11 29.98 -1.77
CA HIS A 55 -17.12 28.92 -1.81
C HIS A 55 -16.53 27.53 -1.89
N ASP A 56 -17.33 26.56 -1.45
CA ASP A 56 -16.91 25.17 -1.35
C ASP A 56 -17.27 24.35 -2.59
N VAL A 57 -16.56 23.24 -2.81
CA VAL A 57 -16.93 22.23 -3.81
C VAL A 57 -17.30 20.94 -3.08
N VAL A 58 -18.59 20.68 -2.96
CA VAL A 58 -19.15 19.55 -2.20
C VAL A 58 -19.59 18.44 -3.15
N VAL A 59 -19.02 17.25 -2.98
CA VAL A 59 -19.21 16.10 -3.87
C VAL A 59 -19.88 14.96 -3.11
N ARG A 60 -21.16 14.71 -3.40
CA ARG A 60 -21.93 13.52 -2.99
C ARG A 60 -22.21 12.57 -4.15
N GLY A 61 -21.97 13.03 -5.38
CA GLY A 61 -22.04 12.25 -6.62
C GLY A 61 -20.66 11.90 -7.14
N ARG A 62 -20.36 12.29 -8.38
CA ARG A 62 -19.04 12.07 -8.99
C ARG A 62 -18.46 13.36 -9.54
N LEU A 63 -17.25 13.71 -9.11
CA LEU A 63 -16.44 14.75 -9.72
C LEU A 63 -15.33 14.11 -10.56
N VAL A 64 -15.16 14.58 -11.79
CA VAL A 64 -14.02 14.21 -12.65
C VAL A 64 -13.35 15.48 -13.13
N ALA A 65 -12.07 15.66 -12.82
CA ALA A 65 -11.26 16.80 -13.21
C ALA A 65 -9.84 16.35 -13.59
N GLY A 66 -9.06 17.22 -14.25
CA GLY A 66 -7.64 16.98 -14.50
C GLY A 66 -7.31 15.77 -15.38
N GLN A 67 -8.26 15.29 -16.20
CA GLN A 67 -8.04 14.18 -17.11
C GLN A 67 -7.36 14.67 -18.39
N GLY A 68 -6.17 14.17 -18.69
CA GLY A 68 -5.40 14.55 -19.88
C GLY A 68 -4.81 15.96 -19.86
N GLY A 69 -4.74 16.61 -18.69
CA GLY A 69 -4.17 17.94 -18.47
C GLY A 69 -4.53 18.47 -17.07
N SER A 70 -4.11 19.69 -16.72
CA SER A 70 -4.34 20.21 -15.37
C SER A 70 -5.63 21.04 -15.29
N THR A 71 -6.48 20.76 -14.31
CA THR A 71 -7.58 21.66 -13.90
C THR A 71 -7.11 22.43 -12.66
N VAL A 72 -7.42 23.73 -12.57
CA VAL A 72 -6.99 24.56 -11.44
C VAL A 72 -8.19 24.88 -10.55
N PHE A 73 -8.09 24.61 -9.25
CA PHE A 73 -9.05 25.07 -8.24
C PHE A 73 -8.34 26.07 -7.33
N GLN A 74 -8.86 27.31 -7.28
CA GLN A 74 -8.16 28.41 -6.63
C GLN A 74 -9.10 29.47 -6.08
N SER A 75 -8.61 30.24 -5.10
CA SER A 75 -9.24 31.50 -4.72
C SER A 75 -8.93 32.60 -5.76
N THR A 76 -9.82 33.60 -5.84
CA THR A 76 -9.62 34.85 -6.59
C THR A 76 -9.10 35.99 -5.72
N SER A 77 -8.93 35.76 -4.41
CA SER A 77 -8.31 36.73 -3.51
C SER A 77 -6.92 37.10 -4.03
N GLY A 78 -6.66 38.40 -4.21
CA GLY A 78 -5.39 38.87 -4.80
C GLY A 78 -4.15 38.49 -3.98
N ALA A 79 -4.31 38.21 -2.69
CA ALA A 79 -3.32 37.55 -1.87
C ALA A 79 -3.56 36.03 -1.92
N ARG A 80 -2.61 35.29 -2.52
CA ARG A 80 -2.57 33.81 -2.60
C ARG A 80 -2.26 33.21 -1.22
N GLU A 81 -3.16 33.45 -0.28
CA GLU A 81 -3.03 33.06 1.12
C GLU A 81 -3.68 31.69 1.38
N LYS A 82 -3.22 31.02 2.43
CA LYS A 82 -3.81 29.75 2.90
C LYS A 82 -5.20 29.99 3.47
N GLY A 83 -6.12 29.05 3.26
CA GLY A 83 -7.43 29.06 3.92
C GLY A 83 -8.48 30.01 3.34
N GLN A 84 -8.35 30.38 2.07
CA GLN A 84 -9.26 31.30 1.40
C GLN A 84 -10.59 30.65 0.97
N TRP A 85 -10.67 29.32 0.97
CA TRP A 85 -11.88 28.50 0.74
C TRP A 85 -11.70 27.14 1.42
N GLN A 86 -12.76 26.35 1.66
CA GLN A 86 -12.59 25.12 2.46
C GLN A 86 -11.84 24.01 1.73
N GLY A 87 -11.98 23.93 0.40
CA GLY A 87 -11.45 22.82 -0.40
C GLY A 87 -12.51 22.04 -1.15
N ILE A 88 -12.09 20.92 -1.73
CA ILE A 88 -13.00 19.92 -2.28
C ILE A 88 -13.38 18.94 -1.17
N GLN A 89 -14.67 18.84 -0.85
CA GLN A 89 -15.21 17.93 0.15
C GLN A 89 -15.92 16.76 -0.54
N VAL A 90 -15.37 15.55 -0.45
CA VAL A 90 -15.96 14.32 -0.98
C VAL A 90 -16.71 13.61 0.13
N LEU A 91 -18.00 13.96 0.26
CA LEU A 91 -18.86 13.49 1.32
C LEU A 91 -19.48 12.12 1.01
N SER A 92 -20.00 11.46 2.04
CA SER A 92 -20.55 10.09 1.99
C SER A 92 -21.17 9.66 0.66
N GLY A 93 -20.64 8.56 0.09
CA GLY A 93 -21.05 7.99 -1.21
C GLY A 93 -20.50 8.73 -2.42
N GLY A 94 -19.79 9.84 -2.20
CA GLY A 94 -19.15 10.64 -3.24
C GLY A 94 -17.86 10.02 -3.76
N THR A 95 -17.54 10.34 -5.01
CA THR A 95 -16.27 9.96 -5.64
C THR A 95 -15.65 11.15 -6.37
N ALA A 96 -14.33 11.29 -6.28
CA ALA A 96 -13.58 12.29 -7.03
C ALA A 96 -12.41 11.65 -7.78
N ASP A 97 -12.28 11.98 -9.06
CA ASP A 97 -11.10 11.65 -9.87
C ASP A 97 -10.53 12.98 -10.38
N LEU A 98 -9.51 13.48 -9.70
CA LEU A 98 -8.95 14.81 -9.89
C LEU A 98 -7.74 14.81 -10.83
N GLY A 99 -7.24 13.65 -11.26
CA GLY A 99 -6.10 13.55 -12.17
C GLY A 99 -4.95 14.50 -11.79
N SER A 100 -4.45 15.27 -12.74
CA SER A 100 -3.35 16.24 -12.54
C SER A 100 -3.82 17.63 -12.07
N SER A 101 -4.92 17.72 -11.32
CA SER A 101 -5.46 19.01 -10.87
C SER A 101 -4.55 19.72 -9.86
N LEU A 102 -4.43 21.04 -10.01
CA LEU A 102 -3.83 21.93 -9.01
C LEU A 102 -4.90 22.39 -8.03
N LEU A 103 -4.72 22.07 -6.75
CA LEU A 103 -5.56 22.54 -5.66
C LEU A 103 -4.77 23.56 -4.84
N GLN A 104 -5.27 24.80 -4.72
CA GLN A 104 -4.53 25.84 -4.03
C GLN A 104 -5.37 26.81 -3.21
N ASP A 105 -4.73 27.48 -2.26
CA ASP A 105 -5.31 28.53 -1.40
C ASP A 105 -6.40 28.01 -0.43
N ALA A 106 -6.50 26.68 -0.22
CA ALA A 106 -7.58 26.07 0.57
C ALA A 106 -7.25 25.97 2.07
N VAL A 107 -8.27 25.72 2.91
CA VAL A 107 -8.09 25.25 4.29
C VAL A 107 -7.55 23.82 4.23
N VAL A 108 -8.28 22.91 3.59
CA VAL A 108 -7.82 21.56 3.26
C VAL A 108 -7.98 21.39 1.75
N ALA A 109 -6.92 21.08 1.00
CA ALA A 109 -7.06 21.04 -0.46
C ALA A 109 -8.08 19.97 -0.93
N LEU A 110 -8.03 18.79 -0.31
CA LEU A 110 -8.96 17.69 -0.52
C LEU A 110 -9.35 17.04 0.82
N ASP A 111 -10.65 16.90 1.06
CA ASP A 111 -11.23 16.25 2.25
C ASP A 111 -12.14 15.10 1.80
N VAL A 112 -11.91 13.88 2.31
CA VAL A 112 -12.60 12.66 1.86
C VAL A 112 -13.15 11.89 3.05
N ASP A 113 -14.48 11.83 3.15
CA ASP A 113 -15.21 11.12 4.21
C ASP A 113 -14.97 9.60 4.16
N ALA A 114 -15.15 8.92 5.31
CA ALA A 114 -14.95 7.48 5.48
C ALA A 114 -15.70 6.54 4.53
N SER A 115 -16.79 7.00 3.89
CA SER A 115 -17.58 6.21 2.93
C SER A 115 -17.46 6.71 1.49
N SER A 116 -16.40 7.46 1.23
CA SER A 116 -16.09 8.08 -0.06
C SER A 116 -14.74 7.61 -0.58
N SER A 117 -14.41 8.00 -1.81
CA SER A 117 -13.08 7.75 -2.36
C SER A 117 -12.61 8.84 -3.31
N ALA A 118 -11.31 9.09 -3.35
CA ALA A 118 -10.71 10.01 -4.31
C ALA A 118 -9.43 9.47 -4.97
N VAL A 119 -9.13 9.97 -6.17
CA VAL A 119 -7.86 9.79 -6.88
C VAL A 119 -7.34 11.17 -7.27
N TRP A 120 -6.07 11.46 -6.97
CA TRP A 120 -5.44 12.75 -7.24
C TRP A 120 -3.93 12.55 -7.45
N HIS A 121 -3.43 12.95 -8.62
CA HIS A 121 -2.01 12.84 -9.02
C HIS A 121 -1.49 14.22 -9.48
N GLY A 122 -1.91 15.26 -8.77
CA GLY A 122 -1.73 16.66 -9.18
C GLY A 122 -0.76 17.41 -8.29
N THR A 123 -1.14 18.62 -7.90
CA THR A 123 -0.27 19.52 -7.13
C THR A 123 -1.07 20.25 -6.07
N VAL A 124 -0.48 20.44 -4.89
CA VAL A 124 -1.01 21.33 -3.86
C VAL A 124 -0.11 22.54 -3.64
N ARG A 125 -0.71 23.72 -3.54
CA ARG A 125 0.03 24.97 -3.27
C ARG A 125 -0.73 25.86 -2.31
N SER A 126 -0.01 26.52 -1.41
CA SER A 126 -0.59 27.55 -0.54
C SER A 126 -1.89 27.11 0.19
N SER A 127 -2.06 25.83 0.50
CA SER A 127 -3.16 25.35 1.34
C SER A 127 -2.68 25.18 2.79
N ALA A 128 -3.59 25.30 3.77
CA ALA A 128 -3.24 25.09 5.18
C ALA A 128 -2.94 23.61 5.45
N ALA A 129 -3.74 22.71 4.88
CA ALA A 129 -3.48 21.28 4.75
C ALA A 129 -3.67 20.81 3.30
N GLY A 130 -3.00 19.72 2.93
CA GLY A 130 -3.11 19.13 1.60
C GLY A 130 -4.24 18.13 1.50
N LEU A 131 -4.29 17.14 2.39
CA LEU A 131 -5.27 16.05 2.32
C LEU A 131 -5.77 15.65 3.72
N ASN A 132 -7.07 15.48 3.84
CA ASN A 132 -7.71 14.69 4.90
C ASN A 132 -8.41 13.47 4.26
N ALA A 133 -8.01 12.26 4.64
CA ALA A 133 -8.50 11.01 4.05
C ALA A 133 -9.04 10.05 5.11
N ASP A 134 -10.29 10.26 5.52
CA ASP A 134 -11.01 9.26 6.32
C ASP A 134 -11.48 8.09 5.42
N GLY A 135 -11.68 8.34 4.12
CA GLY A 135 -11.94 7.33 3.09
C GLY A 135 -10.78 7.14 2.12
N PHE A 136 -10.83 6.04 1.35
CA PHE A 136 -9.76 5.65 0.41
C PHE A 136 -9.37 6.80 -0.52
N THR A 137 -8.11 7.23 -0.43
CA THR A 137 -7.59 8.28 -1.30
C THR A 137 -6.26 7.90 -1.92
N ASP A 138 -6.24 7.72 -3.24
CA ASP A 138 -5.00 7.60 -3.99
C ASP A 138 -4.43 8.98 -4.30
N ALA A 139 -3.44 9.41 -3.52
CA ALA A 139 -2.72 10.67 -3.64
C ALA A 139 -1.22 10.45 -3.96
N ARG A 140 -0.91 9.35 -4.64
CA ARG A 140 0.44 9.09 -5.15
C ARG A 140 0.77 10.09 -6.26
N ASP A 141 2.04 10.34 -6.48
CA ASP A 141 2.56 11.26 -7.50
C ASP A 141 2.07 12.71 -7.36
N VAL A 142 1.49 13.08 -6.21
CA VAL A 142 1.15 14.47 -5.90
C VAL A 142 2.41 15.26 -5.57
N ASP A 143 2.54 16.46 -6.13
CA ASP A 143 3.52 17.46 -5.70
C ASP A 143 3.00 18.19 -4.45
N TRP A 144 3.57 17.83 -3.31
CA TRP A 144 3.24 18.39 -2.00
C TRP A 144 3.98 19.70 -1.69
N GLY A 145 4.73 20.24 -2.66
CA GLY A 145 5.57 21.43 -2.49
C GLY A 145 6.87 21.18 -1.73
N SER A 146 7.25 19.90 -1.53
CA SER A 146 8.50 19.50 -0.90
C SER A 146 8.98 18.16 -1.45
N SER A 147 10.27 18.08 -1.80
CA SER A 147 10.91 16.83 -2.24
C SER A 147 10.95 15.76 -1.14
N SER A 148 10.89 16.17 0.13
CA SER A 148 10.79 15.25 1.27
C SER A 148 9.39 14.66 1.47
N GLY A 149 8.40 15.08 0.67
CA GLY A 149 7.03 14.58 0.72
C GLY A 149 6.12 15.40 1.64
N PRO A 150 4.86 14.94 1.82
CA PRO A 150 3.89 15.62 2.67
C PRO A 150 4.21 15.44 4.16
N SER A 151 3.85 16.43 4.98
CA SER A 151 3.82 16.24 6.43
C SER A 151 2.76 15.19 6.81
N PRO A 152 2.98 14.29 7.79
CA PRO A 152 4.10 14.27 8.73
C PRO A 152 5.38 13.60 8.23
N TYR A 153 5.41 13.02 7.02
CA TYR A 153 6.57 12.28 6.50
C TYR A 153 7.72 13.19 6.06
N GLY A 154 7.37 14.38 5.57
CA GLY A 154 8.27 15.42 5.11
C GLY A 154 7.81 16.82 5.52
N THR A 155 8.22 17.83 4.75
CA THR A 155 7.95 19.25 5.02
C THR A 155 6.92 19.88 4.10
N GLY A 156 6.33 19.12 3.18
CA GLY A 156 5.28 19.58 2.27
C GLY A 156 3.94 19.80 2.96
N ALA A 157 2.92 20.12 2.16
CA ALA A 157 1.55 20.24 2.65
C ALA A 157 1.13 18.97 3.43
N SER A 158 0.41 19.16 4.53
CA SER A 158 0.09 18.06 5.44
C SER A 158 -0.95 17.11 4.89
N THR A 159 -0.83 15.86 5.31
CA THR A 159 -1.74 14.75 5.04
C THR A 159 -2.16 14.16 6.38
N GLN A 160 -3.41 13.74 6.48
CA GLN A 160 -3.94 13.02 7.63
C GLN A 160 -4.94 11.96 7.16
N GLY A 161 -5.17 10.96 8.01
CA GLY A 161 -6.04 9.82 7.72
C GLY A 161 -5.26 8.61 7.23
N ALA A 162 -5.60 7.44 7.77
CA ALA A 162 -4.91 6.17 7.50
C ALA A 162 -5.16 5.63 6.09
N GLU A 163 -6.17 6.16 5.40
CA GLU A 163 -6.60 5.76 4.06
C GLU A 163 -5.89 6.55 2.93
N ALA A 164 -5.00 7.49 3.29
CA ALA A 164 -4.21 8.28 2.35
C ALA A 164 -3.02 7.48 1.77
N GLN A 165 -3.07 7.19 0.47
CA GLN A 165 -1.94 6.64 -0.28
C GLN A 165 -1.11 7.76 -0.87
N VAL A 166 0.03 8.08 -0.26
CA VAL A 166 0.84 9.26 -0.67
C VAL A 166 2.22 8.90 -1.21
N VAL A 167 2.57 7.61 -1.24
CA VAL A 167 3.88 7.13 -1.69
C VAL A 167 3.76 6.26 -2.95
N PRO A 168 4.55 6.52 -4.00
CA PRO A 168 5.51 7.62 -4.11
C PRO A 168 4.78 8.97 -4.26
N TRP A 169 5.41 10.07 -3.85
CA TRP A 169 4.97 11.42 -4.18
C TRP A 169 5.78 11.99 -5.35
N ALA A 170 5.38 13.12 -5.93
CA ALA A 170 6.16 13.74 -7.00
C ALA A 170 7.55 14.16 -6.50
N GLY A 171 8.59 13.69 -7.18
CA GLY A 171 9.98 13.93 -6.77
C GLY A 171 10.45 13.03 -5.62
N TYR A 172 9.69 11.98 -5.30
CA TYR A 172 10.13 10.91 -4.39
C TYR A 172 11.50 10.37 -4.82
N ALA A 173 12.40 10.22 -3.85
CA ALA A 173 13.69 9.59 -4.05
C ALA A 173 13.79 8.38 -3.12
N VAL A 174 14.18 7.24 -3.71
CA VAL A 174 14.40 6.00 -2.95
C VAL A 174 15.49 6.26 -1.88
N PRO A 175 15.20 6.00 -0.60
CA PRO A 175 16.18 6.13 0.46
C PRO A 175 17.43 5.26 0.19
N PRO A 176 18.63 5.70 0.60
CA PRO A 176 19.83 4.90 0.41
C PRO A 176 19.73 3.57 1.17
N THR A 177 20.09 2.49 0.49
CA THR A 177 20.05 1.12 1.01
C THR A 177 20.93 0.94 2.24
N ARG A 178 20.42 0.24 3.26
CA ARG A 178 21.19 -0.17 4.44
C ARG A 178 21.56 -1.65 4.40
N THR A 179 22.57 -2.02 5.18
CA THR A 179 23.02 -3.41 5.34
C THR A 179 22.03 -4.26 6.12
N ALA A 180 22.01 -5.57 5.84
CA ALA A 180 21.23 -6.55 6.58
C ALA A 180 21.53 -6.51 8.09
N VAL A 181 20.52 -6.80 8.90
CA VAL A 181 20.73 -7.18 10.31
C VAL A 181 21.29 -8.61 10.35
N SER A 182 22.23 -8.86 11.26
CA SER A 182 22.82 -10.20 11.44
C SER A 182 21.74 -11.23 11.77
N GLN A 183 21.74 -12.34 11.02
CA GLN A 183 20.82 -13.46 11.22
C GLN A 183 21.49 -14.53 12.10
N PRO A 184 20.73 -15.22 12.98
CA PRO A 184 21.27 -16.33 13.74
C PRO A 184 21.56 -17.52 12.82
N THR A 185 22.65 -18.24 13.08
CA THR A 185 22.94 -19.50 12.38
C THR A 185 21.83 -20.52 12.67
N ALA A 186 21.29 -21.11 11.61
CA ALA A 186 20.34 -22.21 11.71
C ALA A 186 21.09 -23.56 11.78
N PRO A 187 20.68 -24.50 12.65
CA PRO A 187 21.20 -25.86 12.64
C PRO A 187 20.74 -26.60 11.38
N CYS A 188 21.55 -27.55 10.91
CA CYS A 188 21.14 -28.41 9.79
C CYS A 188 19.95 -29.29 10.19
N ARG A 189 18.85 -29.11 9.46
CA ARG A 189 17.57 -29.82 9.62
C ARG A 189 17.02 -30.16 8.25
N ASP A 190 16.07 -31.08 8.19
CA ASP A 190 15.40 -31.39 6.91
C ASP A 190 14.59 -30.18 6.45
N ILE A 191 13.88 -29.52 7.37
CA ILE A 191 13.14 -28.27 7.12
C ILE A 191 13.58 -27.16 8.08
N VAL A 192 13.93 -26.00 7.56
CA VAL A 192 14.10 -24.75 8.32
C VAL A 192 13.00 -23.78 7.89
N LEU A 193 12.12 -23.44 8.83
CA LEU A 193 11.11 -22.42 8.61
C LEU A 193 11.67 -21.05 8.95
N LEU A 194 11.55 -20.11 8.01
CA LEU A 194 11.94 -18.72 8.16
C LEU A 194 10.68 -17.84 8.09
N ALA A 195 10.42 -17.07 9.15
CA ALA A 195 9.25 -16.19 9.21
C ALA A 195 9.62 -14.72 9.42
N ALA A 196 9.01 -13.83 8.64
CA ALA A 196 9.11 -12.38 8.79
C ALA A 196 7.77 -11.82 9.31
N ARG A 197 7.84 -11.11 10.43
CA ARG A 197 6.66 -10.62 11.16
C ARG A 197 6.00 -9.39 10.52
N GLY A 198 4.87 -8.96 11.02
CA GLY A 198 4.23 -7.70 10.63
C GLY A 198 4.87 -6.49 11.27
N SER A 199 4.52 -5.31 10.78
CA SER A 199 4.87 -4.04 11.42
C SER A 199 4.43 -4.04 12.90
N ARG A 200 5.30 -3.55 13.79
CA ARG A 200 5.11 -3.50 15.26
C ARG A 200 5.04 -4.83 16.00
N GLU A 201 5.05 -5.98 15.32
CA GLU A 201 5.12 -7.25 16.04
C GLU A 201 6.48 -7.41 16.74
N GLY A 202 6.46 -8.01 17.93
CA GLY A 202 7.66 -8.21 18.75
C GLY A 202 8.65 -9.20 18.11
N PRO A 203 9.96 -9.05 18.39
CA PRO A 203 10.61 -7.88 19.00
C PRO A 203 10.68 -6.70 18.03
N GLN A 204 10.95 -5.49 18.49
CA GLN A 204 11.27 -4.35 17.61
C GLN A 204 12.78 -4.09 17.67
N GLY A 205 13.41 -3.77 16.54
CA GLY A 205 14.87 -3.51 16.50
C GLY A 205 15.74 -4.73 16.85
N ASP A 206 16.74 -4.52 17.72
CA ASP A 206 17.72 -5.52 18.21
C ASP A 206 17.31 -6.20 19.53
N GLY A 207 16.03 -6.07 19.91
CA GLY A 207 15.47 -6.75 21.09
C GLY A 207 15.62 -8.27 21.06
N THR A 208 15.44 -8.91 22.22
CA THR A 208 15.64 -10.36 22.38
C THR A 208 14.52 -11.16 21.69
N TYR A 209 14.82 -11.71 20.51
CA TYR A 209 13.92 -12.51 19.68
C TYR A 209 13.48 -13.80 20.38
N GLU A 210 14.37 -14.43 21.12
CA GLU A 210 14.17 -15.75 21.72
C GLU A 210 13.23 -15.71 22.94
N SER A 211 13.06 -14.56 23.56
CA SER A 211 12.14 -14.35 24.70
C SER A 211 10.74 -13.89 24.28
N ASP A 212 10.55 -13.58 22.99
CA ASP A 212 9.25 -13.17 22.46
C ASP A 212 8.27 -14.36 22.46
N PRO A 213 6.97 -14.18 22.79
CA PRO A 213 5.98 -15.26 22.81
C PRO A 213 5.85 -16.05 21.51
N TYR A 214 6.22 -15.44 20.38
CA TYR A 214 6.20 -16.05 19.05
C TYR A 214 7.62 -16.24 18.50
N SER A 215 8.63 -16.22 19.37
CA SER A 215 10.05 -16.33 19.02
C SER A 215 10.49 -15.31 17.95
N GLY A 216 9.82 -14.15 17.93
CA GLY A 216 10.08 -13.05 17.00
C GLY A 216 9.53 -13.23 15.58
N MET A 217 8.70 -14.26 15.35
CA MET A 217 8.11 -14.56 14.04
C MET A 217 6.79 -13.82 13.78
N GLY A 218 6.23 -13.17 14.80
CA GLY A 218 4.85 -12.68 14.77
C GLY A 218 3.84 -13.82 14.91
N ALA A 219 2.60 -13.49 15.27
CA ALA A 219 1.58 -14.49 15.56
C ALA A 219 1.24 -15.33 14.32
N ILE A 220 1.05 -14.68 13.17
CA ILE A 220 0.72 -15.33 11.89
C ILE A 220 1.85 -16.28 11.47
N GLY A 221 3.10 -15.80 11.47
CA GLY A 221 4.27 -16.61 11.11
C GLY A 221 4.43 -17.83 12.00
N TYR A 222 4.27 -17.65 13.31
CA TYR A 222 4.37 -18.73 14.30
C TYR A 222 3.29 -19.80 14.10
N TYR A 223 2.01 -19.41 14.08
CA TYR A 223 0.90 -20.37 14.00
C TYR A 223 0.81 -21.06 12.63
N ALA A 224 0.98 -20.32 11.53
CA ALA A 224 1.00 -20.91 10.20
C ALA A 224 2.15 -21.91 10.06
N GLY A 225 3.33 -21.55 10.58
CA GLY A 225 4.51 -22.40 10.52
C GLY A 225 4.40 -23.65 11.37
N ALA A 226 3.94 -23.53 12.62
CA ALA A 226 3.73 -24.67 13.50
C ALA A 226 2.71 -25.66 12.92
N GLY A 227 1.61 -25.17 12.33
CA GLY A 227 0.62 -26.03 11.68
C GLY A 227 1.12 -26.69 10.40
N ALA A 228 1.95 -26.00 9.61
CA ALA A 228 2.59 -26.57 8.43
C ALA A 228 3.53 -27.73 8.80
N LEU A 229 4.38 -27.52 9.81
CA LEU A 229 5.28 -28.55 10.33
C LEU A 229 4.51 -29.72 10.95
N GLN A 230 3.43 -29.45 11.67
CA GLN A 230 2.56 -30.51 12.19
C GLN A 230 1.99 -31.37 11.06
N THR A 231 1.57 -30.76 9.95
CA THR A 231 1.09 -31.48 8.75
C THR A 231 2.17 -32.40 8.19
N VAL A 232 3.42 -31.93 8.11
CA VAL A 232 4.57 -32.73 7.66
C VAL A 232 4.82 -33.91 8.62
N LEU A 233 4.89 -33.65 9.92
CA LEU A 233 5.22 -34.65 10.94
C LEU A 233 4.18 -35.76 11.08
N LEU A 234 2.92 -35.50 10.72
CA LEU A 234 1.88 -36.53 10.66
C LEU A 234 2.16 -37.59 9.57
N GLN A 235 2.84 -37.22 8.49
CA GLN A 235 3.16 -38.13 7.38
C GLN A 235 4.61 -38.61 7.41
N HIS A 236 5.55 -37.77 7.87
CA HIS A 236 6.97 -38.07 8.01
C HIS A 236 7.45 -37.76 9.44
N PRO A 237 7.17 -38.64 10.42
CA PRO A 237 7.48 -38.38 11.83
C PRO A 237 8.97 -38.23 12.17
N SER A 238 9.86 -38.68 11.28
CA SER A 238 11.32 -38.56 11.46
C SER A 238 11.90 -37.26 10.93
N THR A 239 11.12 -36.44 10.22
CA THR A 239 11.59 -35.16 9.67
C THR A 239 12.04 -34.24 10.79
N THR A 240 13.31 -33.84 10.74
CA THR A 240 13.90 -32.88 11.67
C THR A 240 13.62 -31.47 11.18
N TRP A 241 13.34 -30.56 12.11
CA TRP A 241 12.96 -29.19 11.75
C TRP A 241 13.50 -28.15 12.73
N ASP A 242 13.50 -26.89 12.29
CA ASP A 242 13.72 -25.71 13.11
C ASP A 242 12.86 -24.53 12.61
N MET A 243 12.53 -23.60 13.50
CA MET A 243 11.78 -22.37 13.17
C MET A 243 12.58 -21.15 13.60
N ARG A 244 12.76 -20.19 12.69
CA ARG A 244 13.54 -18.98 12.92
C ARG A 244 12.80 -17.74 12.43
N ALA A 245 12.86 -16.69 13.25
CA ALA A 245 12.50 -15.35 12.81
C ALA A 245 13.59 -14.74 11.94
N ILE A 246 13.17 -14.04 10.89
CA ILE A 246 14.03 -13.06 10.21
C ILE A 246 14.22 -11.88 11.17
N ARG A 247 15.48 -11.56 11.47
CA ARG A 247 15.84 -10.40 12.28
C ARG A 247 15.87 -9.14 11.43
N TYR A 248 15.06 -8.15 11.77
CA TYR A 248 14.98 -6.85 11.11
C TYR A 248 14.11 -5.91 11.97
N PRO A 249 14.03 -4.60 11.70
CA PRO A 249 13.35 -3.67 12.60
C PRO A 249 11.84 -3.90 12.81
N ALA A 250 11.13 -4.38 11.79
CA ALA A 250 9.67 -4.47 11.76
C ALA A 250 8.94 -3.13 12.04
N SER A 251 9.50 -2.02 11.52
CA SER A 251 9.03 -0.66 11.75
C SER A 251 7.57 -0.46 11.35
N LEU A 252 6.85 0.42 12.06
CA LEU A 252 5.46 0.77 11.73
C LEU A 252 5.36 1.49 10.38
N TYR A 253 4.29 1.20 9.63
CA TYR A 253 3.90 1.99 8.46
C TYR A 253 3.59 3.44 8.86
N PRO A 254 4.28 4.44 8.26
CA PRO A 254 4.12 5.84 8.64
C PRO A 254 2.68 6.35 8.53
N GLY A 255 1.85 5.83 7.62
CA GLY A 255 0.44 6.21 7.49
C GLY A 255 -0.42 5.98 8.73
N PHE A 256 0.05 5.18 9.69
CA PHE A 256 -0.67 4.88 10.92
C PHE A 256 -0.15 5.64 12.15
N THR A 257 0.95 6.41 12.04
CA THR A 257 1.50 7.18 13.17
C THR A 257 2.45 8.32 12.75
N SER A 258 2.54 9.37 13.54
CA SER A 258 3.51 10.46 13.36
C SER A 258 4.93 10.15 13.86
N GLY A 259 5.19 8.93 14.37
CA GLY A 259 6.45 8.57 15.04
C GLY A 259 7.47 7.79 14.21
N VAL A 260 7.18 7.47 12.94
CA VAL A 260 8.08 6.74 12.05
C VAL A 260 8.17 7.49 10.72
N THR A 261 9.38 7.74 10.25
CA THR A 261 9.61 8.40 8.97
C THR A 261 9.52 7.40 7.81
N TRP A 262 9.22 7.89 6.62
CA TRP A 262 9.19 7.06 5.42
C TRP A 262 10.53 6.33 5.16
N PRO A 263 11.71 7.00 5.23
CA PRO A 263 12.99 6.31 5.13
C PRO A 263 13.21 5.20 6.16
N GLU A 264 12.71 5.32 7.39
CA GLU A 264 12.83 4.27 8.41
C GLU A 264 12.00 3.04 8.06
N TYR A 265 10.80 3.23 7.51
CA TYR A 265 9.94 2.13 7.08
C TYR A 265 10.53 1.39 5.86
N VAL A 266 11.01 2.12 4.85
CA VAL A 266 11.70 1.53 3.69
C VAL A 266 12.93 0.74 4.14
N ASN A 267 13.73 1.32 5.03
CA ASN A 267 14.90 0.63 5.59
C ASN A 267 14.52 -0.66 6.32
N SER A 268 13.39 -0.69 7.03
CA SER A 268 12.89 -1.92 7.67
C SER A 268 12.63 -3.02 6.64
N LEU A 269 11.87 -2.73 5.58
CA LEU A 269 11.57 -3.67 4.50
C LEU A 269 12.84 -4.20 3.84
N VAL A 270 13.75 -3.30 3.45
CA VAL A 270 14.98 -3.68 2.73
C VAL A 270 15.93 -4.48 3.62
N GLN A 271 16.09 -4.10 4.90
CA GLN A 271 16.89 -4.88 5.84
C GLN A 271 16.32 -6.28 6.08
N GLY A 272 14.99 -6.41 6.17
CA GLY A 272 14.34 -7.71 6.27
C GLY A 272 14.57 -8.56 5.03
N ALA A 273 14.41 -7.99 3.84
CA ALA A 273 14.64 -8.69 2.58
C ALA A 273 16.09 -9.19 2.45
N LEU A 274 17.07 -8.35 2.82
CA LEU A 274 18.46 -8.76 2.91
C LEU A 274 18.67 -9.86 3.97
N GLY A 275 17.96 -9.80 5.10
CA GLY A 275 17.95 -10.83 6.12
C GLY A 275 17.50 -12.20 5.60
N VAL A 276 16.41 -12.25 4.82
CA VAL A 276 15.95 -13.47 4.13
C VAL A 276 17.05 -14.04 3.24
N ARG A 277 17.68 -13.19 2.41
CA ARG A 277 18.75 -13.59 1.49
C ARG A 277 19.96 -14.13 2.25
N THR A 278 20.38 -13.45 3.30
CA THR A 278 21.51 -13.88 4.15
C THR A 278 21.22 -15.21 4.84
N ALA A 279 20.01 -15.40 5.37
CA ALA A 279 19.63 -16.64 6.05
C ALA A 279 19.62 -17.85 5.10
N ILE A 280 19.05 -17.70 3.90
CA ILE A 280 18.99 -18.78 2.89
C ILE A 280 20.41 -19.13 2.40
N ARG A 281 21.21 -18.12 2.05
CA ARG A 281 22.60 -18.33 1.60
C ARG A 281 23.46 -19.02 2.64
N ALA A 282 23.32 -18.64 3.91
CA ALA A 282 24.01 -19.29 5.01
C ALA A 282 23.57 -20.76 5.14
N LEU A 283 22.27 -21.02 5.06
CA LEU A 283 21.75 -22.39 5.14
C LEU A 283 22.24 -23.26 3.97
N GLU A 284 22.27 -22.75 2.75
CA GLU A 284 22.77 -23.52 1.60
C GLU A 284 24.27 -23.80 1.67
N ALA A 285 25.05 -22.85 2.22
CA ALA A 285 26.48 -23.03 2.41
C ALA A 285 26.79 -24.04 3.51
N ASP A 286 26.10 -23.95 4.64
CA ASP A 286 26.40 -24.75 5.84
C ASP A 286 25.65 -26.09 5.85
N CYS A 287 24.46 -26.14 5.25
CA CYS A 287 23.50 -27.24 5.30
C CYS A 287 22.79 -27.43 3.94
N PRO A 288 23.51 -27.81 2.85
CA PRO A 288 22.95 -27.86 1.49
C PRO A 288 21.78 -28.83 1.29
N SER A 289 21.56 -29.77 2.21
CA SER A 289 20.40 -30.68 2.19
C SER A 289 19.15 -30.08 2.84
N SER A 290 19.29 -29.01 3.61
CA SER A 290 18.18 -28.35 4.29
C SER A 290 17.26 -27.66 3.29
N LYS A 291 15.96 -27.77 3.53
CA LYS A 291 14.92 -27.12 2.74
C LYS A 291 14.23 -26.02 3.54
N VAL A 292 13.66 -25.03 2.87
CA VAL A 292 13.16 -23.79 3.49
C VAL A 292 11.66 -23.64 3.33
N LEU A 293 10.95 -23.32 4.42
CA LEU A 293 9.58 -22.76 4.35
C LEU A 293 9.63 -21.27 4.67
N LEU A 294 9.04 -20.44 3.81
CA LEU A 294 9.01 -18.99 4.02
C LEU A 294 7.60 -18.52 4.36
N ILE A 295 7.47 -17.71 5.40
CA ILE A 295 6.20 -17.09 5.79
C ILE A 295 6.41 -15.61 6.07
N GLY A 296 5.53 -14.76 5.54
CA GLY A 296 5.54 -13.34 5.82
C GLY A 296 4.14 -12.80 6.05
N ALA A 297 3.99 -11.85 6.97
CA ALA A 297 2.72 -11.16 7.23
C ALA A 297 2.90 -9.64 7.18
N SER A 298 1.97 -8.92 6.53
CA SER A 298 2.01 -7.45 6.39
C SER A 298 3.37 -7.00 5.82
N GLN A 299 4.10 -6.12 6.51
CA GLN A 299 5.48 -5.76 6.15
C GLN A 299 6.38 -6.99 5.92
N GLY A 300 6.23 -8.05 6.72
CA GLY A 300 6.96 -9.30 6.58
C GLY A 300 6.67 -10.06 5.29
N ALA A 301 5.46 -9.96 4.75
CA ALA A 301 5.15 -10.51 3.44
C ALA A 301 5.92 -9.77 2.34
N GLY A 302 5.99 -8.44 2.43
CA GLY A 302 6.84 -7.63 1.54
C GLY A 302 8.33 -7.97 1.68
N VAL A 303 8.80 -8.18 2.91
CA VAL A 303 10.18 -8.66 3.20
C VAL A 303 10.47 -9.99 2.49
N VAL A 304 9.57 -10.96 2.60
CA VAL A 304 9.75 -12.28 1.97
C VAL A 304 9.73 -12.16 0.45
N ARG A 305 8.76 -11.43 -0.14
CA ARG A 305 8.68 -11.21 -1.58
C ARG A 305 9.97 -10.60 -2.15
N LEU A 306 10.43 -9.50 -1.56
CA LEU A 306 11.68 -8.84 -1.98
C LEU A 306 12.90 -9.74 -1.77
N GLY A 307 12.94 -10.47 -0.66
CA GLY A 307 14.02 -11.40 -0.35
C GLY A 307 14.17 -12.45 -1.44
N ILE A 308 13.07 -13.10 -1.81
CA ILE A 308 13.03 -14.15 -2.85
C ILE A 308 13.40 -13.59 -4.23
N ALA A 309 12.93 -12.39 -4.58
CA ALA A 309 13.30 -11.72 -5.83
C ALA A 309 14.81 -11.48 -5.94
N GLY A 310 15.49 -11.22 -4.82
CA GLY A 310 16.94 -11.00 -4.75
C GLY A 310 17.81 -12.27 -4.69
N LEU A 311 17.21 -13.47 -4.72
CA LEU A 311 17.91 -14.75 -4.76
C LEU A 311 18.26 -15.17 -6.20
N THR A 312 19.19 -16.09 -6.36
CA THR A 312 19.42 -16.81 -7.62
C THR A 312 18.40 -17.95 -7.79
N SER A 313 18.27 -18.51 -9.00
CA SER A 313 17.41 -19.69 -9.19
C SER A 313 17.87 -20.88 -8.36
N ALA A 314 19.18 -21.13 -8.26
CA ALA A 314 19.73 -22.20 -7.41
C ALA A 314 19.34 -21.99 -5.93
N GLU A 315 19.45 -20.74 -5.45
CA GLU A 315 19.05 -20.38 -4.07
C GLU A 315 17.53 -20.58 -3.83
N ARG A 316 16.70 -20.49 -4.88
CA ARG A 316 15.25 -20.71 -4.80
C ARG A 316 14.84 -22.18 -4.90
N GLU A 317 15.74 -23.07 -5.31
CA GLU A 317 15.48 -24.52 -5.33
C GLU A 317 15.40 -25.12 -3.91
N SER A 318 15.99 -24.47 -2.91
CA SER A 318 15.87 -24.89 -1.51
C SER A 318 14.51 -24.55 -0.88
N ILE A 319 13.72 -23.64 -1.47
CA ILE A 319 12.43 -23.17 -0.92
C ILE A 319 11.32 -24.18 -1.24
N LEU A 320 10.71 -24.81 -0.25
CA LEU A 320 9.58 -25.74 -0.45
C LEU A 320 8.26 -25.02 -0.71
N ALA A 321 7.97 -23.97 0.08
CA ALA A 321 6.73 -23.23 -0.01
C ALA A 321 6.87 -21.82 0.57
N VAL A 322 6.02 -20.91 0.10
CA VAL A 322 5.97 -19.50 0.49
C VAL A 322 4.53 -19.13 0.83
N GLY A 323 4.32 -18.59 2.03
CA GLY A 323 3.03 -18.07 2.49
C GLY A 323 3.11 -16.58 2.78
N LEU A 324 2.30 -15.78 2.08
CA LEU A 324 2.26 -14.32 2.22
C LEU A 324 0.88 -13.89 2.71
N VAL A 325 0.80 -13.09 3.78
CA VAL A 325 -0.47 -12.59 4.31
C VAL A 325 -0.47 -11.08 4.29
N GLY A 326 -1.46 -10.44 3.68
CA GLY A 326 -1.57 -8.97 3.65
C GLY A 326 -0.37 -8.29 2.98
N ASP A 327 0.11 -8.84 1.87
CA ASP A 327 1.34 -8.40 1.20
C ASP A 327 1.24 -7.00 0.55
N PRO A 328 2.01 -6.00 1.03
CA PRO A 328 2.00 -4.65 0.47
C PRO A 328 2.58 -4.56 -0.93
N LEU A 329 3.35 -5.56 -1.39
CA LEU A 329 4.07 -5.54 -2.68
C LEU A 329 3.42 -6.45 -3.72
N ARG A 330 2.19 -6.90 -3.47
CA ARG A 330 1.45 -7.74 -4.41
C ARG A 330 1.25 -7.04 -5.75
N THR A 331 1.39 -7.78 -6.84
CA THR A 331 1.10 -7.28 -8.19
C THR A 331 -0.34 -7.57 -8.61
N ALA A 332 -0.95 -6.61 -9.31
CA ALA A 332 -2.18 -6.88 -10.06
C ALA A 332 -1.93 -7.96 -11.12
N GLY A 333 -2.80 -8.97 -11.15
CA GLY A 333 -2.67 -10.12 -12.05
C GLY A 333 -1.47 -11.01 -11.77
N GLY A 334 -0.91 -10.97 -10.55
CA GLY A 334 0.18 -11.86 -10.12
C GLY A 334 -0.13 -13.34 -10.36
N ALA A 335 0.91 -14.12 -10.66
CA ALA A 335 0.79 -15.52 -11.03
C ALA A 335 0.69 -16.47 -9.82
N GLU A 336 1.01 -15.98 -8.62
CA GLU A 336 0.87 -16.74 -7.38
C GLU A 336 -0.60 -17.09 -7.07
N LEU A 337 -0.80 -18.15 -6.29
CA LEU A 337 -2.14 -18.51 -5.83
C LEU A 337 -2.65 -17.41 -4.89
N LEU A 338 -3.82 -16.82 -5.19
CA LEU A 338 -4.42 -15.76 -4.37
C LEU A 338 -5.71 -16.23 -3.70
N TRP A 339 -5.75 -16.12 -2.38
CA TRP A 339 -6.90 -16.44 -1.54
C TRP A 339 -7.45 -15.20 -0.86
N GLN A 340 -8.78 -15.10 -0.75
CA GLN A 340 -9.42 -14.10 0.13
C GLN A 340 -9.61 -14.60 1.56
N SER A 341 -9.72 -15.91 1.73
CA SER A 341 -9.86 -16.62 3.00
C SER A 341 -9.37 -18.06 2.82
N ALA A 342 -9.26 -18.83 3.90
CA ALA A 342 -8.85 -20.24 3.87
C ALA A 342 -9.47 -21.01 2.69
N ASP A 343 -8.62 -21.61 1.85
CA ASP A 343 -9.00 -22.45 0.69
C ASP A 343 -9.98 -21.77 -0.31
N THR A 344 -10.14 -20.45 -0.25
CA THR A 344 -11.13 -19.71 -1.04
C THR A 344 -10.42 -18.72 -1.97
N PRO A 345 -10.46 -18.96 -3.30
CA PRO A 345 -9.86 -18.04 -4.26
C PRO A 345 -10.36 -16.61 -4.11
N ALA A 346 -9.45 -15.66 -4.26
CA ALA A 346 -9.81 -14.25 -4.26
C ALA A 346 -10.67 -13.90 -5.48
N PRO A 347 -11.63 -12.95 -5.35
CA PRO A 347 -12.46 -12.53 -6.46
C PRO A 347 -11.62 -11.78 -7.51
N ALA A 348 -12.11 -11.75 -8.75
CA ALA A 348 -11.45 -11.05 -9.86
C ALA A 348 -11.10 -9.59 -9.53
N THR A 349 -11.93 -8.91 -8.75
CA THR A 349 -11.67 -7.53 -8.31
C THR A 349 -10.42 -7.40 -7.45
N THR A 350 -10.15 -8.35 -6.57
CA THR A 350 -8.93 -8.35 -5.73
C THR A 350 -7.70 -8.72 -6.58
N LEU A 351 -7.85 -9.70 -7.48
CA LEU A 351 -6.79 -10.11 -8.41
C LEU A 351 -6.25 -8.94 -9.23
N GLN A 352 -7.12 -7.98 -9.63
CA GLN A 352 -6.74 -6.84 -10.45
C GLN A 352 -6.23 -5.62 -9.67
N ARG A 353 -6.21 -5.66 -8.34
CA ARG A 353 -5.58 -4.61 -7.53
C ARG A 353 -4.09 -4.90 -7.38
N SER A 354 -3.26 -3.90 -7.15
CA SER A 354 -1.90 -4.09 -6.62
C SER A 354 -1.92 -3.83 -5.12
N GLY A 355 -0.86 -4.22 -4.42
CA GLY A 355 -0.64 -3.82 -3.03
C GLY A 355 -0.34 -2.32 -2.90
N LEU A 356 -0.25 -1.89 -1.65
CA LEU A 356 0.01 -0.52 -1.20
C LEU A 356 1.27 0.08 -1.81
N LEU A 357 2.28 -0.75 -2.01
CA LEU A 357 3.63 -0.37 -2.37
C LEU A 357 4.06 -1.07 -3.65
N SER A 358 5.12 -0.55 -4.24
CA SER A 358 5.85 -1.20 -5.31
C SER A 358 7.34 -1.31 -4.97
N ALA A 359 8.01 -2.32 -5.50
CA ALA A 359 9.39 -2.62 -5.14
C ALA A 359 10.34 -1.51 -5.58
N ASP A 360 10.05 -0.85 -6.70
CA ASP A 360 10.79 0.30 -7.22
C ASP A 360 10.75 1.53 -6.31
N VAL A 361 9.73 1.66 -5.43
CA VAL A 361 9.75 2.71 -4.39
C VAL A 361 10.66 2.35 -3.21
N LEU A 362 11.10 1.10 -3.10
CA LEU A 362 11.96 0.60 -2.02
C LEU A 362 13.42 0.44 -2.47
N GLU A 363 13.62 -0.03 -3.69
CA GLU A 363 14.93 -0.21 -4.34
C GLU A 363 14.77 0.05 -5.84
N GLU A 364 15.53 0.99 -6.39
CA GLU A 364 15.42 1.40 -7.79
C GLU A 364 15.60 0.19 -8.73
N GLY A 365 14.61 -0.04 -9.61
CA GLY A 365 14.61 -1.15 -10.56
C GLY A 365 14.27 -2.52 -9.98
N ALA A 366 13.90 -2.61 -8.69
CA ALA A 366 13.44 -3.87 -8.11
C ALA A 366 12.06 -4.29 -8.65
N SER A 367 11.84 -5.60 -8.71
CA SER A 367 10.58 -6.19 -9.18
C SER A 367 9.70 -6.64 -8.02
N ASN A 368 8.39 -6.44 -8.19
CA ASN A 368 7.35 -7.02 -7.32
C ASN A 368 6.98 -8.45 -7.71
N GLU A 369 7.45 -8.96 -8.85
CA GLU A 369 7.00 -10.25 -9.35
C GLU A 369 7.63 -11.39 -8.56
N ILE A 370 6.80 -12.36 -8.17
CA ILE A 370 7.30 -13.63 -7.64
C ILE A 370 8.03 -14.36 -8.78
N PRO A 371 9.30 -14.75 -8.61
CA PRO A 371 10.05 -15.43 -9.66
C PRO A 371 9.33 -16.70 -10.15
N ALA A 372 9.33 -16.94 -11.46
CA ALA A 372 8.54 -17.99 -12.08
C ALA A 372 8.82 -19.41 -11.54
N ASP A 373 10.04 -19.66 -11.07
CA ASP A 373 10.50 -20.92 -10.47
C ASP A 373 9.99 -21.16 -9.02
N VAL A 374 9.32 -20.18 -8.41
CA VAL A 374 8.69 -20.31 -7.09
C VAL A 374 7.19 -19.99 -7.08
N VAL A 375 6.63 -19.49 -8.18
CA VAL A 375 5.21 -19.14 -8.31
C VAL A 375 4.29 -20.30 -7.89
N SER A 376 4.55 -21.51 -8.40
CA SER A 376 3.71 -22.69 -8.10
C SER A 376 3.76 -23.12 -6.64
N ARG A 377 4.76 -22.63 -5.89
CA ARG A 377 5.00 -22.90 -4.47
C ARG A 377 4.69 -21.68 -3.60
N THR A 378 3.98 -20.68 -4.14
CA THR A 378 3.62 -19.44 -3.43
C THR A 378 2.11 -19.27 -3.31
N VAL A 379 1.62 -19.09 -2.08
CA VAL A 379 0.25 -18.65 -1.80
C VAL A 379 0.27 -17.29 -1.12
N SER A 380 -0.60 -16.41 -1.58
CA SER A 380 -0.89 -15.11 -0.97
C SER A 380 -2.33 -15.09 -0.45
N LEU A 381 -2.49 -14.68 0.79
CA LEU A 381 -3.77 -14.42 1.42
C LEU A 381 -4.00 -12.90 1.46
N CYS A 382 -5.02 -12.44 0.75
CA CYS A 382 -5.36 -11.04 0.61
C CYS A 382 -6.87 -10.86 0.51
N ARG A 383 -7.47 -10.23 1.52
CA ARG A 383 -8.91 -9.94 1.53
C ARG A 383 -9.24 -8.76 0.63
N SER A 384 -10.47 -8.71 0.10
CA SER A 384 -10.91 -7.60 -0.76
C SER A 384 -11.04 -6.26 -0.02
N ASP A 385 -11.18 -6.31 1.31
CA ASP A 385 -11.28 -5.17 2.22
C ASP A 385 -9.94 -4.82 2.90
N ASP A 386 -8.84 -5.49 2.56
CA ASP A 386 -7.50 -5.19 3.09
C ASP A 386 -6.86 -4.02 2.32
N LEU A 387 -6.67 -2.89 3.00
CA LEU A 387 -6.06 -1.67 2.44
C LEU A 387 -4.60 -1.87 2.01
N VAL A 388 -3.87 -2.81 2.59
CA VAL A 388 -2.44 -3.02 2.34
C VAL A 388 -2.21 -3.89 1.11
N CYS A 389 -2.90 -5.01 0.98
CA CYS A 389 -2.66 -5.92 -0.16
C CYS A 389 -3.64 -5.72 -1.32
N ALA A 390 -4.76 -5.02 -1.10
CA ALA A 390 -5.75 -4.69 -2.12
C ALA A 390 -6.38 -3.29 -1.91
N PRO A 391 -5.56 -2.22 -1.78
CA PRO A 391 -6.03 -0.84 -1.68
C PRO A 391 -7.09 -0.53 -2.75
N GLY A 392 -8.13 0.18 -2.33
CA GLY A 392 -9.20 0.63 -3.20
C GLY A 392 -10.46 0.97 -2.41
N PRO A 393 -11.53 1.40 -3.10
CA PRO A 393 -12.79 1.71 -2.44
C PRO A 393 -13.29 0.54 -1.57
N GLY A 394 -13.64 0.84 -0.32
CA GLY A 394 -14.11 -0.14 0.67
C GLY A 394 -13.01 -0.95 1.36
N ALA A 395 -11.74 -0.78 0.98
CA ALA A 395 -10.62 -1.31 1.74
C ALA A 395 -10.39 -0.47 3.00
N THR A 396 -9.95 -1.10 4.09
CA THR A 396 -9.74 -0.45 5.38
C THR A 396 -8.54 -1.02 6.12
N VAL A 397 -8.05 -0.27 7.11
CA VAL A 397 -7.09 -0.80 8.09
C VAL A 397 -7.64 -2.00 8.86
N GLU A 398 -8.93 -2.00 9.19
CA GLU A 398 -9.57 -3.11 9.91
C GLU A 398 -9.52 -4.41 9.08
N GLY A 399 -9.79 -4.33 7.78
CA GLY A 399 -9.67 -5.47 6.87
C GLY A 399 -8.26 -6.07 6.84
N HIS A 400 -7.22 -5.26 7.06
CA HIS A 400 -5.83 -5.73 7.14
C HIS A 400 -5.50 -6.49 8.42
N VAL A 401 -6.14 -6.17 9.55
CA VAL A 401 -5.87 -6.82 10.84
C VAL A 401 -6.87 -7.95 11.17
N ALA A 402 -7.87 -8.16 10.31
CA ALA A 402 -8.97 -9.10 10.53
C ALA A 402 -8.77 -10.52 9.95
N TYR A 403 -7.52 -10.95 9.71
CA TYR A 403 -7.23 -12.32 9.31
C TYR A 403 -7.57 -13.32 10.42
N SER A 404 -8.44 -14.28 10.14
CA SER A 404 -9.02 -15.18 11.13
C SER A 404 -8.12 -16.39 11.46
N SER A 405 -8.40 -17.08 12.56
CA SER A 405 -7.73 -18.36 12.88
C SER A 405 -7.93 -19.41 11.80
N ASP A 406 -9.08 -19.40 11.13
CA ASP A 406 -9.40 -20.32 10.04
C ASP A 406 -8.52 -20.03 8.83
N ASP A 407 -8.31 -18.75 8.50
CA ASP A 407 -7.40 -18.31 7.44
C ASP A 407 -5.97 -18.81 7.68
N ILE A 408 -5.47 -18.62 8.91
CA ILE A 408 -4.11 -19.06 9.29
C ILE A 408 -4.01 -20.59 9.28
N THR A 409 -5.06 -21.30 9.68
CA THR A 409 -5.11 -22.77 9.64
C THR A 409 -5.16 -23.31 8.21
N GLY A 410 -5.89 -22.65 7.31
CA GLY A 410 -5.92 -22.97 5.88
C GLY A 410 -4.55 -22.77 5.24
N LEU A 411 -3.91 -21.63 5.52
CA LEU A 411 -2.54 -21.35 5.08
C LEU A 411 -1.56 -22.43 5.57
N ALA A 412 -1.64 -22.79 6.86
CA ALA A 412 -0.78 -23.81 7.46
C ALA A 412 -0.91 -25.17 6.75
N ARG A 413 -2.15 -25.60 6.46
CA ARG A 413 -2.41 -26.87 5.74
C ARG A 413 -1.82 -26.86 4.34
N TRP A 414 -1.99 -25.76 3.61
CA TRP A 414 -1.45 -25.63 2.26
C TRP A 414 0.08 -25.67 2.26
N LEU A 415 0.73 -24.89 3.14
CA LEU A 415 2.18 -24.88 3.27
C LEU A 415 2.73 -26.26 3.64
N GLY A 416 2.06 -26.97 4.54
CA GLY A 416 2.44 -28.34 4.91
C GLY A 416 2.30 -29.34 3.77
N ALA A 417 1.27 -29.20 2.94
CA ALA A 417 1.08 -30.05 1.76
C ALA A 417 2.15 -29.82 0.69
N GLU A 418 2.49 -28.56 0.40
CA GLU A 418 3.58 -28.21 -0.53
C GLU A 418 4.94 -28.66 0.02
N ALA A 419 5.16 -28.54 1.34
CA ALA A 419 6.36 -29.05 1.99
C ALA A 419 6.54 -30.56 1.79
N LEU A 420 5.45 -31.34 1.94
CA LEU A 420 5.45 -32.77 1.71
C LEU A 420 5.74 -33.11 0.24
N ALA A 421 5.14 -32.38 -0.69
CA ALA A 421 5.34 -32.58 -2.12
C ALA A 421 6.80 -32.33 -2.54
N GLY A 422 7.49 -31.36 -1.91
CA GLY A 422 8.89 -31.05 -2.21
C GLY A 422 9.93 -31.89 -1.46
N LEU A 423 9.51 -32.70 -0.48
CA LEU A 423 10.39 -33.66 0.21
C LEU A 423 10.46 -35.04 -0.46
N GLY A 424 9.41 -35.40 -1.23
CA GLY A 424 9.37 -36.63 -2.03
C GLY A 424 10.06 -36.47 -3.37
#